data_AF-A0A1Y4IBS3-F1
#
_entry.id   AF-A0A1Y4IBS3-F1
#
_cell.length_a   1.000
_cell.length_b   1.000
_cell.length_c   1.000
_cell.angle_alpha   90.00
_cell.angle_beta   90.00
_cell.angle_gamma   90.00
#
_symmetry.space_group_name_H-M   'P 1'
#
loop_
_entity.id
_entity.type
_entity.pdbx_description
1 polymer ?
#
loop_
_entity_poly.entity_id
_entity_poly.type
_entity_poly.pdbx_seq_one_letter_code
_entity_poly.pdbx_strand_id
1 'polypeptide(L)' 'MARKYKRLCYKDRQTIENMSKAGNRVVEIAAALGVHRDTIYKELTRCGATQETYSADKAQKTL' A
#
# COMPACT_ATOMS: atom_id res chain seq x y z
N MET A 1 -1.61 24.74 -8.55
CA MET A 1 -2.63 23.78 -8.10
C MET A 1 -1.97 22.77 -7.18
N ALA A 2 -2.33 22.74 -5.89
CA ALA A 2 -1.81 21.72 -4.98
C ALA A 2 -2.30 20.34 -5.45
N ARG A 3 -1.39 19.41 -5.78
CA ARG A 3 -1.76 18.02 -6.08
C ARG A 3 -2.46 17.44 -4.84
N LYS A 4 -3.74 17.11 -4.97
CA LYS A 4 -4.51 16.44 -3.92
C LYS A 4 -4.04 14.99 -3.85
N TYR A 5 -3.11 14.70 -2.95
CA TYR A 5 -2.61 13.33 -2.75
C TYR A 5 -3.74 12.44 -2.21
N LYS A 6 -4.06 11.35 -2.90
CA LYS A 6 -4.97 10.31 -2.39
C LYS A 6 -4.31 9.67 -1.17
N ARG A 7 -4.96 9.75 0.00
CA ARG A 7 -4.58 8.93 1.16
C ARG A 7 -5.11 7.52 0.95
N LEU A 8 -4.28 6.52 1.24
CA LEU A 8 -4.72 5.12 1.29
C LEU A 8 -5.73 4.96 2.43
N CYS A 9 -6.91 4.45 2.10
CA CYS A 9 -7.89 4.02 3.10
C CYS A 9 -7.59 2.58 3.57
N TYR A 10 -8.27 2.13 4.62
CA TYR A 10 -8.07 0.78 5.14
C TYR A 10 -8.36 -0.31 4.09
N LYS A 11 -9.37 -0.10 3.23
CA LYS A 11 -9.68 -1.01 2.13
C LYS A 11 -8.53 -1.08 1.11
N ASP A 12 -7.91 0.05 0.78
CA ASP A 12 -6.73 0.07 -0.10
C ASP A 12 -5.59 -0.76 0.53
N ARG A 13 -5.37 -0.63 1.86
CA ARG A 13 -4.36 -1.41 2.59
C ARG A 13 -4.65 -2.91 2.57
N GLN A 14 -5.91 -3.32 2.72
CA GLN A 14 -6.30 -4.74 2.58
C GLN A 14 -6.00 -5.27 1.18
N THR A 15 -6.22 -4.48 0.14
CA THR A 15 -5.85 -4.85 -1.23
C THR A 15 -4.33 -5.02 -1.37
N ILE A 16 -3.52 -4.11 -0.80
CA ILE A 16 -2.05 -4.27 -0.79
C ILE A 16 -1.65 -5.58 -0.11
N GLU A 17 -2.22 -5.89 1.06
CA GLU A 17 -1.93 -7.11 1.80
C GLU A 17 -2.30 -8.37 1.01
N ASN A 18 -3.53 -8.44 0.50
CA ASN A 18 -4.03 -9.60 -0.24
C ASN A 18 -3.21 -9.86 -1.51
N MET A 19 -2.95 -8.79 -2.28
CA MET A 19 -2.18 -8.92 -3.52
C MET A 19 -0.70 -9.22 -3.25
N SER A 20 -0.13 -8.67 -2.17
CA SER A 20 1.23 -8.98 -1.75
C SER A 20 1.38 -10.45 -1.35
N LYS A 21 0.42 -11.00 -0.58
CA LYS A 21 0.38 -12.43 -0.22
C LYS A 21 0.20 -13.34 -1.43
N ALA A 22 -0.54 -12.88 -2.44
CA ALA A 22 -0.69 -13.57 -3.71
C ALA A 22 0.55 -13.45 -4.63
N GLY A 23 1.62 -12.76 -4.20
CA GLY A 23 2.87 -12.64 -4.95
C GLY A 23 2.84 -11.62 -6.10
N ASN A 24 1.81 -10.79 -6.19
CA ASN A 24 1.73 -9.75 -7.22
C ASN A 24 2.82 -8.71 -7.04
N ARG A 25 3.31 -8.12 -8.12
CA ARG A 25 4.36 -7.10 -8.06
C ARG A 25 3.76 -5.76 -7.60
N VAL A 26 4.56 -4.93 -6.94
CA VAL A 26 4.16 -3.58 -6.48
C VAL A 26 3.49 -2.74 -7.57
N VAL A 27 3.95 -2.86 -8.83
CA VAL A 27 3.36 -2.17 -9.98
C VAL A 27 1.93 -2.60 -10.29
N GLU A 28 1.61 -3.88 -10.13
CA GLU A 28 0.25 -4.43 -10.35
C GLU A 28 -0.68 -4.00 -9.22
N ILE A 29 -0.19 -4.01 -7.98
CA ILE A 29 -0.90 -3.51 -6.79
C ILE A 29 -1.23 -2.03 -6.96
N ALA A 30 -0.25 -1.24 -7.39
CA ALA A 30 -0.41 0.19 -7.63
C ALA A 30 -1.42 0.47 -8.75
N ALA A 31 -1.38 -0.31 -9.83
CA ALA A 31 -2.36 -0.22 -10.93
C ALA A 31 -3.77 -0.55 -10.45
N ALA A 32 -3.96 -1.62 -9.67
CA ALA A 32 -5.26 -2.00 -9.10
C ALA A 32 -5.86 -0.91 -8.19
N LEU A 33 -5.01 -0.16 -7.47
CA LEU A 33 -5.41 0.90 -6.56
C LEU A 33 -5.51 2.29 -7.21
N GLY A 34 -5.09 2.42 -8.47
CA GLY A 34 -5.00 3.68 -9.19
C GLY A 34 -4.02 4.67 -8.55
N VAL A 35 -2.92 4.17 -7.97
CA VAL A 35 -1.88 4.99 -7.32
C VAL A 35 -0.53 4.79 -7.99
N HIS A 36 0.42 5.68 -7.69
CA HIS A 36 1.80 5.48 -8.13
C HIS A 36 2.48 4.39 -7.28
N ARG A 37 3.39 3.61 -7.87
CA ARG A 37 4.15 2.57 -7.14
C ARG A 37 4.88 3.13 -5.90
N ASP A 38 5.35 4.37 -5.97
CA ASP A 38 6.02 5.04 -4.86
C ASP A 38 5.09 5.23 -3.66
N THR A 39 3.78 5.33 -3.87
CA THR A 39 2.79 5.37 -2.78
C THR A 39 2.81 4.06 -2.00
N ILE A 40 2.96 2.93 -2.68
CA ILE A 40 3.07 1.62 -2.04
C ILE A 40 4.39 1.50 -1.30
N TYR A 41 5.52 1.86 -1.93
CA TYR A 41 6.83 1.82 -1.25
C TYR A 41 6.87 2.71 -0.02
N LYS A 42 6.33 3.93 -0.09
CA LYS A 42 6.24 4.84 1.06
C LYS A 42 5.37 4.25 2.18
N GLU A 43 4.29 3.58 1.84
CA GLU A 43 3.44 2.89 2.82
C GLU A 43 4.19 1.75 3.51
N LEU A 44 4.91 0.93 2.74
CA LEU A 44 5.76 -0.16 3.26
C LEU A 44 6.85 0.39 4.20
N THR A 45 7.57 1.43 3.78
CA THR A 45 8.60 2.11 4.60
C THR A 45 7.99 2.71 5.87
N ARG A 46 6.81 3.32 5.78
CA ARG A 46 6.12 3.94 6.92
C ARG A 46 5.78 2.94 8.02
N CYS A 47 5.34 1.73 7.64
CA CYS A 47 5.05 0.67 8.60
C CYS A 47 6.25 -0.24 8.91
N GLY A 48 7.44 0.07 8.38
CA GLY A 48 8.64 -0.76 8.55
C GLY A 48 8.50 -2.19 8.04
N ALA A 49 7.68 -2.40 7.02
CA ALA A 49 7.37 -3.73 6.48
C ALA A 49 7.96 -3.92 5.08
N THR A 50 8.19 -5.18 4.73
CA THR A 50 8.42 -5.59 3.34
C THR A 50 7.11 -5.99 2.69
N GLN A 51 7.10 -6.17 1.37
CA GLN A 51 5.91 -6.64 0.65
C GLN A 51 5.37 -7.96 1.26
N GLU A 52 6.26 -8.89 1.60
CA GLU A 52 5.90 -10.21 2.16
C GLU A 52 5.36 -10.13 3.59
N THR A 53 5.79 -9.13 4.36
CA THR A 53 5.43 -8.98 5.79
C THR A 53 4.38 -7.91 6.03
N TYR A 54 3.85 -7.32 4.96
CA TYR A 54 2.87 -6.25 5.04
C TYR A 54 1.55 -6.73 5.65
N SER A 55 1.01 -5.94 6.56
CA SER A 55 -0.29 -6.17 7.20
C SER A 55 -1.07 -4.86 7.25
N ALA A 56 -2.30 -4.89 6.73
CA ALA A 56 -3.16 -3.71 6.68
C ALA A 56 -3.47 -3.16 8.08
N ASP A 57 -3.66 -4.06 9.06
CA ASP A 57 -3.93 -3.68 10.45
C ASP A 57 -2.74 -2.99 11.10
N LYS A 58 -1.53 -3.51 10.89
CA LYS A 58 -0.30 -2.86 11.37
C LYS A 58 -0.15 -1.47 10.75
N ALA A 59 -0.31 -1.38 9.42
CA ALA A 59 -0.19 -0.11 8.70
C ALA A 59 -1.26 0.92 9.09
N GLN A 60 -2.46 0.49 9.48
CA GLN A 60 -3.53 1.35 9.96
C GLN A 60 -3.25 1.87 11.38
N LYS A 61 -2.69 1.05 12.27
CA LYS A 61 -2.30 1.47 13.63
C LYS A 61 -1.13 2.45 13.65
N THR A 62 -0.31 2.46 12.61
CA THR A 62 0.84 3.38 12.46
C THR A 62 0.47 4.72 11.78
N LEU A 63 -0.82 5.03 11.57
CA LEU A 63 -1.31 6.33 11.05
C LEU A 63 -1.41 7.37 12.16
#